data_AF-A0A497MK16-F1
#
_entry.id   AF-A0A497MK16-F1
#
_cell.length_a   1.000
_cell.length_b   1.000
_cell.length_c   1.000
_cell.angle_alpha   90.00
_cell.angle_beta   90.00
_cell.angle_gamma   90.00
#
_symmetry.space_group_name_H-M   'P 1'
#
loop_
_entity.id
_entity.type
_entity.pdbx_description
1 polymer ?
#
loop_
_entity_poly.entity_id
_entity_poly.type
_entity_poly.pdbx_seq_one_letter_code
_entity_poly.pdbx_strand_id
1 'polypeptide(L)'
;IKQALYGFGRAGLMTANLYEGIVKAIIQQQISLRVAEHLTANLVEKFGDYVAFQGEKVYDFPSAEVLAEARIEELRGCGLSWKKAEYVKAFSREVSTGAFNPEELYRLSPEEIVKRLTAFKGLGRWSAELVMAASMGLNVIPADDLGVRRAVSYYYFDGKLQSGETVRRFAEERFGEFKLDVIVYLLMAYRMGIPKSGRMDF
;
A
#
# COMPACT_ATOMS: atom_id res chain seq x y z
N ILE A 1 -12.73 1.95 -19.89
CA ILE A 1 -12.01 1.23 -18.80
C ILE A 1 -12.33 -0.27 -18.80
N LYS A 2 -13.58 -0.70 -18.57
CA LYS A 2 -13.94 -2.13 -18.44
C LYS A 2 -13.42 -3.01 -19.60
N GLN A 3 -13.58 -2.58 -20.84
CA GLN A 3 -13.09 -3.33 -22.00
C GLN A 3 -11.55 -3.38 -22.06
N ALA A 4 -10.88 -2.27 -21.76
CA ALA A 4 -9.43 -2.17 -21.78
C ALA A 4 -8.75 -2.99 -20.65
N LEU A 5 -9.45 -3.22 -19.54
CA LEU A 5 -8.99 -4.03 -18.40
C LEU A 5 -9.79 -5.34 -18.28
N TYR A 6 -10.40 -5.82 -19.37
CA TYR A 6 -11.10 -7.09 -19.36
C TYR A 6 -10.11 -8.22 -19.04
N GLY A 7 -10.47 -9.08 -18.08
CA GLY A 7 -9.59 -10.14 -17.57
C GLY A 7 -8.83 -9.77 -16.28
N PHE A 8 -8.89 -8.51 -15.81
CA PHE A 8 -8.22 -8.11 -14.58
C PHE A 8 -8.79 -8.78 -13.32
N GLY A 9 -10.09 -9.09 -13.30
CA GLY A 9 -10.73 -9.78 -12.16
C GLY A 9 -10.93 -8.87 -10.95
N ARG A 10 -10.95 -9.45 -9.74
CA ARG A 10 -11.03 -8.70 -8.48
C ARG A 10 -9.65 -8.19 -8.06
N ALA A 11 -9.62 -7.14 -7.25
CA ALA A 11 -8.39 -6.67 -6.65
C ALA A 11 -7.75 -7.77 -5.79
N GLY A 12 -6.51 -8.13 -6.09
CA GLY A 12 -5.69 -9.00 -5.25
C GLY A 12 -5.00 -8.22 -4.13
N LEU A 13 -4.28 -8.96 -3.28
CA LEU A 13 -3.40 -8.38 -2.28
C LEU A 13 -2.03 -8.02 -2.90
N MET A 14 -1.36 -7.04 -2.33
CA MET A 14 -0.05 -6.55 -2.79
C MET A 14 1.13 -7.10 -1.99
N THR A 15 0.86 -7.94 -0.99
CA THR A 15 1.83 -8.46 0.00
C THR A 15 1.43 -9.83 0.49
N ALA A 16 2.41 -10.65 0.87
CA ALA A 16 2.19 -12.01 1.34
C ALA A 16 1.73 -12.07 2.82
N ASN A 17 2.13 -11.10 3.64
CA ASN A 17 1.73 -10.99 5.05
C ASN A 17 1.57 -9.52 5.50
N LEU A 18 0.97 -9.30 6.67
CA LEU A 18 0.70 -7.95 7.16
C LEU A 18 1.94 -7.19 7.60
N TYR A 19 2.97 -7.89 8.05
CA TYR A 19 4.24 -7.26 8.41
C TYR A 19 4.88 -6.58 7.19
N GLU A 20 4.99 -7.30 6.07
CA GLU A 20 5.44 -6.77 4.78
C GLU A 20 4.59 -5.56 4.36
N GLY A 21 3.26 -5.68 4.44
CA GLY A 21 2.30 -4.62 4.13
C GLY A 21 2.56 -3.32 4.87
N ILE A 22 2.76 -3.42 6.19
CA ILE A 22 3.01 -2.25 7.04
C ILE A 22 4.39 -1.64 6.75
N VAL A 23 5.43 -2.45 6.58
CA VAL A 23 6.78 -1.95 6.26
C VAL A 23 6.78 -1.25 4.89
N LYS A 24 6.17 -1.85 3.86
CA LYS A 24 6.00 -1.23 2.54
C LYS A 24 5.21 0.08 2.64
N ALA A 25 4.16 0.15 3.46
CA ALA A 25 3.40 1.37 3.67
C ALA A 25 4.26 2.50 4.29
N ILE A 26 5.18 2.19 5.20
CA ILE A 26 6.17 3.17 5.74
C ILE A 26 7.11 3.64 4.61
N ILE A 27 7.64 2.70 3.81
CA ILE A 27 8.55 3.02 2.71
C ILE A 27 7.88 3.92 1.67
N GLN A 28 6.61 3.69 1.35
CA GLN A 28 5.88 4.40 0.29
C GLN A 28 5.53 5.86 0.62
N GLN A 29 5.62 6.28 1.87
CA GLN A 29 5.21 7.63 2.29
C GLN A 29 5.89 8.74 1.50
N GLN A 30 5.11 9.70 1.03
CA GLN A 30 5.58 10.95 0.39
C GLN A 30 6.46 10.74 -0.86
N ILE A 31 6.43 9.55 -1.46
CA ILE A 31 7.17 9.22 -2.68
C ILE A 31 6.24 8.56 -3.70
N SER A 32 6.71 8.43 -4.95
CA SER A 32 5.95 7.68 -5.97
C SER A 32 6.03 6.18 -5.68
N LEU A 33 5.01 5.43 -6.14
CA LEU A 33 5.02 3.97 -6.04
C LEU A 33 6.26 3.37 -6.70
N ARG A 34 6.68 3.88 -7.87
CA ARG A 34 7.88 3.39 -8.57
C ARG A 34 9.15 3.52 -7.72
N VAL A 35 9.31 4.63 -7.01
CA VAL A 35 10.45 4.81 -6.09
C VAL A 35 10.31 3.87 -4.91
N ALA A 36 9.10 3.72 -4.33
CA ALA A 36 8.86 2.82 -3.21
C ALA A 36 9.22 1.37 -3.56
N GLU A 37 8.76 0.86 -4.71
CA GLU A 37 9.10 -0.49 -5.20
C GLU A 37 10.60 -0.69 -5.36
N HIS A 38 11.32 0.32 -5.89
CA HIS A 38 12.78 0.24 -6.01
C HIS A 38 13.49 0.21 -4.65
N LEU A 39 13.07 1.05 -3.69
CA LEU A 39 13.61 1.02 -2.33
C LEU A 39 13.31 -0.31 -1.62
N THR A 40 12.12 -0.86 -1.84
CA THR A 40 11.75 -2.17 -1.31
C THR A 40 12.58 -3.28 -1.94
N ALA A 41 12.81 -3.26 -3.25
CA ALA A 41 13.68 -4.23 -3.92
C ALA A 41 15.10 -4.21 -3.33
N ASN A 42 15.71 -3.02 -3.17
CA ASN A 42 17.03 -2.89 -2.55
C ASN A 42 17.07 -3.45 -1.11
N LEU A 43 16.00 -3.22 -0.34
CA LEU A 43 15.86 -3.73 1.02
C LEU A 43 15.73 -5.26 1.04
N VAL A 44 14.91 -5.82 0.15
CA VAL A 44 14.71 -7.27 0.00
C VAL A 44 15.99 -7.96 -0.48
N GLU A 45 16.68 -7.41 -1.48
CA GLU A 45 17.93 -8.00 -1.97
C GLU A 45 19.04 -8.01 -0.90
N LYS A 46 19.03 -7.01 -0.01
CA LYS A 46 20.05 -6.87 1.04
C LYS A 46 19.76 -7.69 2.30
N PHE A 47 18.50 -7.76 2.71
CA PHE A 47 18.10 -8.32 4.01
C PHE A 47 17.18 -9.54 3.90
N GLY A 48 16.67 -9.84 2.71
CA GLY A 48 15.73 -10.93 2.48
C GLY A 48 16.45 -12.25 2.33
N ASP A 49 15.81 -13.31 2.81
CA ASP A 49 16.22 -14.66 2.48
C ASP A 49 15.98 -14.94 1.00
N TYR A 50 16.71 -15.88 0.43
CA TYR A 50 16.50 -16.30 -0.94
C TYR A 50 16.67 -17.79 -1.12
N VAL A 51 15.98 -18.32 -2.13
CA VAL A 51 16.18 -19.67 -2.65
C VAL A 51 16.77 -19.60 -4.05
N ALA A 52 17.67 -20.52 -4.37
CA ALA A 52 18.16 -20.69 -5.74
C ALA A 52 17.16 -21.52 -6.54
N PHE A 53 16.58 -20.95 -7.58
CA PHE A 53 15.64 -21.62 -8.47
C PHE A 53 16.05 -21.39 -9.92
N GLN A 54 16.33 -22.48 -10.65
CA GLN A 54 16.77 -22.43 -12.05
C GLN A 54 18.01 -21.54 -12.30
N GLY A 55 18.92 -21.46 -11.32
CA GLY A 55 20.14 -20.65 -11.41
C GLY A 55 19.96 -19.19 -10.98
N GLU A 56 18.73 -18.77 -10.70
CA GLU A 56 18.41 -17.42 -10.23
C GLU A 56 18.12 -17.39 -8.74
N LYS A 57 18.35 -16.24 -8.09
CA LYS A 57 17.93 -16.01 -6.71
C LYS A 57 16.52 -15.47 -6.69
N VAL A 58 15.65 -16.17 -5.97
CA VAL A 58 14.27 -15.72 -5.69
C VAL A 58 14.19 -15.34 -4.23
N TYR A 59 13.89 -14.07 -3.97
CA TYR A 59 13.95 -13.48 -2.64
C TYR A 59 12.57 -13.48 -1.95
N ASP A 60 12.60 -13.62 -0.64
CA ASP A 60 11.46 -13.35 0.25
C ASP A 60 11.68 -12.02 0.98
N PHE A 61 10.60 -11.45 1.52
CA PHE A 61 10.69 -10.23 2.31
C PHE A 61 11.44 -10.50 3.63
N PRO A 62 12.31 -9.57 4.11
CA PRO A 62 13.06 -9.78 5.34
C PRO A 62 12.14 -9.99 6.55
N SER A 63 12.54 -10.85 7.49
CA SER A 63 11.79 -11.02 8.73
C SER A 63 11.90 -9.81 9.66
N ALA A 64 11.01 -9.76 10.67
CA ALA A 64 11.03 -8.71 11.67
C ALA A 64 12.34 -8.69 12.48
N GLU A 65 12.88 -9.86 12.80
CA GLU A 65 14.16 -10.03 13.52
C GLU A 65 15.31 -9.39 12.73
N VAL A 66 15.40 -9.68 11.42
CA VAL A 66 16.46 -9.15 10.56
C VAL A 66 16.42 -7.62 10.51
N LEU A 67 15.24 -7.03 10.27
CA LEU A 67 15.12 -5.57 10.18
C LEU A 67 15.20 -4.88 11.55
N ALA A 68 14.88 -5.57 12.65
CA ALA A 68 15.08 -5.05 14.00
C ALA A 68 16.57 -4.94 14.36
N GLU A 69 17.40 -5.87 13.88
CA GLU A 69 18.84 -5.89 14.12
C GLU A 69 19.63 -5.00 13.16
N ALA A 70 19.14 -4.82 11.92
CA ALA A 70 19.78 -3.99 10.89
C ALA A 70 20.17 -2.58 11.38
N ARG A 71 21.40 -2.13 11.09
CA ARG A 71 21.82 -0.77 11.45
C ARG A 71 21.08 0.25 10.61
N ILE A 72 20.85 1.44 11.18
CA ILE A 72 20.12 2.51 10.48
C ILE A 72 20.84 2.90 9.18
N GLU A 73 22.18 2.93 9.20
CA GLU A 73 23.01 3.22 8.02
C GLU A 73 22.82 2.18 6.92
N GLU A 74 22.55 0.92 7.26
CA GLU A 74 22.37 -0.15 6.29
C GLU A 74 21.01 -0.06 5.60
N LEU A 75 19.96 0.26 6.36
CA LEU A 75 18.63 0.56 5.84
C LEU A 75 18.65 1.81 4.95
N ARG A 76 19.39 2.85 5.36
CA ARG A 76 19.63 4.05 4.54
C ARG A 76 20.39 3.73 3.26
N GLY A 77 21.32 2.77 3.31
CA GLY A 77 22.03 2.26 2.14
C GLY A 77 21.09 1.66 1.09
N CYS A 78 19.87 1.26 1.46
CA CYS A 78 18.82 0.83 0.53
C CYS A 78 18.04 2.01 -0.09
N GLY A 79 18.35 3.25 0.31
CA GLY A 79 17.73 4.49 -0.14
C GLY A 79 16.62 5.04 0.77
N LEU A 80 16.42 4.44 1.96
CA LEU A 80 15.49 4.98 2.96
C LEU A 80 16.00 6.30 3.55
N SER A 81 15.09 7.21 3.88
CA SER A 81 15.43 8.38 4.70
C SER A 81 15.78 7.96 6.13
N TRP A 82 16.43 8.83 6.90
CA TRP A 82 16.72 8.59 8.33
C TRP A 82 15.45 8.18 9.10
N LYS A 83 14.39 8.99 8.98
CA LYS A 83 13.11 8.72 9.66
C LYS A 83 12.48 7.39 9.23
N LYS A 84 12.49 7.08 7.93
CA LYS A 84 11.92 5.81 7.45
C LYS A 84 12.71 4.61 7.95
N ALA A 85 14.04 4.69 7.96
CA ALA A 85 14.89 3.65 8.53
C ALA A 85 14.61 3.45 10.03
N GLU A 86 14.47 4.54 10.79
CA GLU A 86 14.09 4.47 12.21
C GLU A 86 12.71 3.84 12.42
N TYR A 87 11.71 4.23 11.62
CA TYR A 87 10.36 3.69 11.74
C TYR A 87 10.28 2.21 11.37
N VAL A 88 10.95 1.79 10.29
CA VAL A 88 11.03 0.37 9.90
C VAL A 88 11.72 -0.44 11.00
N LYS A 89 12.89 -0.01 11.48
CA LYS A 89 13.60 -0.72 12.56
C LYS A 89 12.77 -0.79 13.85
N ALA A 90 12.15 0.32 14.25
CA ALA A 90 11.33 0.38 15.47
C ALA A 90 10.10 -0.53 15.37
N PHE A 91 9.35 -0.47 14.26
CA PHE A 91 8.21 -1.35 14.06
C PHE A 91 8.62 -2.83 14.03
N SER A 92 9.73 -3.14 13.34
CA SER A 92 10.26 -4.50 13.27
C SER A 92 10.66 -5.03 14.65
N ARG A 93 11.18 -4.18 15.52
CA ARG A 93 11.51 -4.56 16.91
C ARG A 93 10.27 -4.88 17.75
N GLU A 94 9.19 -4.13 17.59
CA GLU A 94 7.93 -4.40 18.30
C GLU A 94 7.33 -5.75 17.85
N VAL A 95 7.47 -6.07 16.57
CA VAL A 95 7.05 -7.38 16.03
C VAL A 95 7.96 -8.50 16.48
N SER A 96 9.28 -8.34 16.38
CA SER A 96 10.26 -9.37 16.72
C SER A 96 10.27 -9.73 18.22
N THR A 97 9.90 -8.79 19.08
CA THR A 97 9.78 -9.04 20.53
C THR A 97 8.40 -9.58 20.94
N GLY A 98 7.46 -9.67 20.00
CA GLY A 98 6.07 -10.07 20.26
C GLY A 98 5.21 -9.00 20.96
N ALA A 99 5.73 -7.78 21.14
CA ALA A 99 4.98 -6.66 21.71
C ALA A 99 3.84 -6.20 20.78
N PHE A 100 3.98 -6.43 19.47
CA PHE A 100 2.93 -6.23 18.49
C PHE A 100 2.85 -7.40 17.53
N ASN A 101 1.68 -8.03 17.40
CA ASN A 101 1.42 -9.05 16.40
C ASN A 101 0.54 -8.47 15.27
N PRO A 102 1.06 -8.30 14.04
CA PRO A 102 0.29 -7.78 12.91
C PRO A 102 -0.97 -8.60 12.61
N GLU A 103 -0.95 -9.92 12.83
CA GLU A 103 -2.07 -10.81 12.54
C GLU A 103 -3.29 -10.56 13.44
N GLU A 104 -3.11 -9.91 14.60
CA GLU A 104 -4.23 -9.51 15.46
C GLU A 104 -5.14 -8.47 14.79
N LEU A 105 -4.63 -7.72 13.80
CA LEU A 105 -5.39 -6.69 13.11
C LEU A 105 -6.61 -7.27 12.38
N TYR A 106 -6.58 -8.53 11.94
CA TYR A 106 -7.72 -9.19 11.31
C TYR A 106 -8.95 -9.32 12.21
N ARG A 107 -8.78 -9.18 13.53
CA ARG A 107 -9.88 -9.30 14.52
C ARG A 107 -10.48 -7.95 14.91
N LEU A 108 -9.96 -6.85 14.37
CA LEU A 108 -10.32 -5.51 14.75
C LEU A 108 -11.24 -4.86 13.72
N SER A 109 -12.07 -3.91 14.16
CA SER A 109 -12.79 -3.03 13.25
C SER A 109 -11.85 -2.07 12.51
N PRO A 110 -12.23 -1.52 11.34
CA PRO A 110 -11.39 -0.58 10.60
C PRO A 110 -10.87 0.61 11.42
N GLU A 111 -11.71 1.18 12.29
CA GLU A 111 -11.29 2.32 13.11
C GLU A 111 -10.36 1.91 14.27
N GLU A 112 -10.49 0.70 14.80
CA GLU A 112 -9.53 0.14 15.75
C GLU A 112 -8.18 -0.15 15.09
N ILE A 113 -8.17 -0.64 13.85
CA ILE A 113 -6.95 -0.83 13.04
C ILE A 113 -6.26 0.52 12.84
N VAL A 114 -7.00 1.56 12.43
CA VAL A 114 -6.46 2.92 12.31
C VAL A 114 -5.85 3.38 13.63
N LYS A 115 -6.57 3.24 14.75
CA LYS A 115 -6.06 3.61 16.07
C LYS A 115 -4.78 2.87 16.45
N ARG A 116 -4.72 1.54 16.23
CA ARG A 116 -3.55 0.71 16.55
C ARG A 116 -2.35 1.07 15.68
N LEU A 117 -2.53 1.19 14.37
CA LEU A 117 -1.43 1.51 13.46
C LEU A 117 -0.92 2.95 13.65
N THR A 118 -1.82 3.92 13.89
CA THR A 118 -1.42 5.32 14.08
C THR A 118 -0.74 5.61 15.42
N ALA A 119 -0.72 4.65 16.35
CA ALA A 119 0.08 4.74 17.57
C ALA A 119 1.59 4.63 17.28
N PHE A 120 1.98 4.01 16.16
CA PHE A 120 3.38 3.94 15.76
C PHE A 120 3.81 5.25 15.09
N LYS A 121 4.96 5.77 15.52
CA LYS A 121 5.56 6.95 14.89
C LYS A 121 5.79 6.69 13.40
N GLY A 122 5.31 7.62 12.59
CA GLY A 122 5.41 7.55 11.14
C GLY A 122 4.20 6.92 10.48
N LEU A 123 3.33 6.17 11.16
CA LEU A 123 2.09 5.64 10.55
C LEU A 123 0.93 6.62 10.76
N GLY A 124 0.31 7.03 9.65
CA GLY A 124 -0.89 7.88 9.63
C GLY A 124 -2.13 7.13 9.14
N ARG A 125 -3.30 7.79 9.15
CA ARG A 125 -4.56 7.20 8.65
C ARG A 125 -4.41 6.66 7.22
N TRP A 126 -3.76 7.42 6.34
CA TRP A 126 -3.47 6.97 4.97
C TRP A 126 -2.73 5.63 4.93
N SER A 127 -1.70 5.43 5.77
CA SER A 127 -0.96 4.16 5.81
C SER A 127 -1.83 3.02 6.34
N ALA A 128 -2.65 3.28 7.37
CA ALA A 128 -3.57 2.27 7.90
C ALA A 128 -4.61 1.84 6.86
N GLU A 129 -5.21 2.80 6.15
CA GLU A 129 -6.18 2.51 5.08
C GLU A 129 -5.54 1.79 3.90
N LEU A 130 -4.29 2.14 3.56
CA LEU A 130 -3.54 1.43 2.52
C LEU A 130 -3.29 -0.03 2.93
N VAL A 131 -2.88 -0.31 4.16
CA VAL A 131 -2.68 -1.67 4.68
C VAL A 131 -4.00 -2.46 4.67
N MET A 132 -5.10 -1.86 5.13
CA MET A 132 -6.42 -2.50 5.10
C MET A 132 -6.85 -2.87 3.67
N ALA A 133 -6.66 -1.96 2.72
CA ALA A 133 -7.05 -2.18 1.33
C ALA A 133 -6.14 -3.19 0.61
N ALA A 134 -4.82 -3.01 0.70
CA ALA A 134 -3.84 -3.70 -0.13
C ALA A 134 -3.28 -4.99 0.50
N SER A 135 -3.32 -5.12 1.83
CA SER A 135 -2.74 -6.26 2.55
C SER A 135 -3.77 -7.10 3.29
N MET A 136 -4.93 -6.53 3.66
CA MET A 136 -6.02 -7.27 4.32
C MET A 136 -7.22 -7.54 3.38
N GLY A 137 -7.30 -6.87 2.24
CA GLY A 137 -8.43 -6.99 1.31
C GLY A 137 -9.75 -6.44 1.87
N LEU A 138 -9.70 -5.61 2.92
CA LEU A 138 -10.88 -4.97 3.47
C LEU A 138 -11.39 -3.94 2.46
N ASN A 139 -12.70 -3.86 2.31
CA ASN A 139 -13.35 -2.92 1.39
C ASN A 139 -13.30 -1.48 1.95
N VAL A 140 -12.09 -0.92 2.03
CA VAL A 140 -11.75 0.44 2.45
C VAL A 140 -10.92 1.06 1.34
N ILE A 141 -10.94 2.39 1.23
CA ILE A 141 -10.15 3.12 0.26
C ILE A 141 -9.19 4.08 0.98
N PRO A 142 -7.90 4.12 0.62
CA PRO A 142 -6.99 5.14 1.12
C PRO A 142 -7.27 6.45 0.38
N ALA A 143 -8.35 7.14 0.75
CA ALA A 143 -8.89 8.26 -0.04
C ALA A 143 -7.94 9.47 -0.09
N ASP A 144 -7.01 9.59 0.86
CA ASP A 144 -5.96 10.62 0.85
C ASP A 144 -4.78 10.26 -0.08
N ASP A 145 -4.75 9.04 -0.63
CA ASP A 145 -3.74 8.63 -1.60
C ASP A 145 -3.81 9.50 -2.86
N LEU A 146 -2.70 10.13 -3.21
CA LEU A 146 -2.65 11.06 -4.35
C LEU A 146 -2.94 10.34 -5.67
N GLY A 147 -2.55 9.07 -5.81
CA GLY A 147 -2.87 8.26 -6.99
C GLY A 147 -4.36 8.00 -7.10
N VAL A 148 -5.00 7.59 -6.00
CA VAL A 148 -6.45 7.38 -5.92
C VAL A 148 -7.19 8.67 -6.27
N ARG A 149 -6.80 9.78 -5.64
CA ARG A 149 -7.40 11.09 -5.89
C ARG A 149 -7.28 11.51 -7.34
N ARG A 150 -6.09 11.36 -7.94
CA ARG A 150 -5.87 11.68 -9.37
C ARG A 150 -6.71 10.82 -10.29
N ALA A 151 -6.75 9.51 -10.06
CA ALA A 151 -7.52 8.59 -10.89
C ALA A 151 -9.02 8.91 -10.84
N VAL A 152 -9.59 9.04 -9.64
CA VAL A 152 -11.01 9.39 -9.46
C VAL A 152 -11.32 10.76 -10.07
N SER A 153 -10.48 11.76 -9.81
CA SER A 153 -10.62 13.10 -10.40
C SER A 153 -10.60 13.09 -11.92
N TYR A 154 -9.70 12.33 -12.53
CA TYR A 154 -9.58 12.25 -13.98
C TYR A 154 -10.85 11.68 -14.62
N TYR A 155 -11.36 10.56 -14.09
CA TYR A 155 -12.51 9.88 -14.70
C TYR A 155 -13.87 10.52 -14.36
N TYR A 156 -14.03 11.07 -13.15
CA TYR A 156 -15.34 11.52 -12.66
C TYR A 156 -15.47 13.02 -12.39
N PHE A 157 -14.36 13.77 -12.39
CA PHE A 157 -14.36 15.21 -12.06
C PHE A 157 -13.57 16.05 -13.08
N ASP A 158 -13.56 15.61 -14.34
CA ASP A 158 -12.94 16.30 -15.48
C ASP A 158 -11.48 16.73 -15.22
N GLY A 159 -10.74 15.88 -14.49
CA GLY A 159 -9.34 16.13 -14.15
C GLY A 159 -9.11 17.09 -12.99
N LYS A 160 -10.15 17.74 -12.45
CA LYS A 160 -10.02 18.63 -11.29
C LYS A 160 -9.73 17.80 -10.04
N LEU A 161 -8.55 18.00 -9.45
CA LEU A 161 -8.12 17.27 -8.25
C LEU A 161 -9.10 17.51 -7.08
N GLN A 162 -9.70 16.44 -6.58
CA GLN A 162 -10.64 16.48 -5.46
C GLN A 162 -9.93 16.22 -4.13
N SER A 163 -10.55 16.62 -3.02
CA SER A 163 -10.08 16.28 -1.66
C SER A 163 -10.28 14.79 -1.38
N GLY A 164 -9.51 14.23 -0.42
CA GLY A 164 -9.70 12.85 0.00
C GLY A 164 -11.11 12.59 0.56
N GLU A 165 -11.68 13.56 1.28
CA GLU A 165 -13.06 13.50 1.76
C GLU A 165 -14.09 13.40 0.62
N THR A 166 -13.95 14.22 -0.43
CA THR A 166 -14.84 14.18 -1.59
C THR A 166 -14.74 12.84 -2.30
N VAL A 167 -13.50 12.34 -2.48
CA VAL A 167 -13.25 11.02 -3.10
C VAL A 167 -13.84 9.90 -2.25
N ARG A 168 -13.73 9.98 -0.92
CA ARG A 168 -14.29 9.00 0.01
C ARG A 168 -15.80 8.91 -0.13
N ARG A 169 -16.49 10.05 0.01
CA ARG A 169 -17.95 10.12 -0.12
C ARG A 169 -18.41 9.63 -1.49
N PHE A 170 -17.75 10.09 -2.55
CA PHE A 170 -18.08 9.69 -3.91
C PHE A 170 -17.96 8.17 -4.13
N ALA A 171 -16.86 7.57 -3.67
CA ALA A 171 -16.65 6.13 -3.82
C ALA A 171 -17.67 5.31 -3.01
N GLU A 172 -18.05 5.77 -1.82
CA GLU A 172 -19.06 5.12 -1.00
C GLU A 172 -20.43 5.14 -1.70
N GLU A 173 -20.87 6.32 -2.13
CA GLU A 173 -22.17 6.50 -2.79
C GLU A 173 -22.26 5.82 -4.15
N ARG A 174 -21.17 5.81 -4.93
CA ARG A 174 -21.19 5.38 -6.32
C ARG A 174 -20.79 3.92 -6.53
N PHE A 175 -19.86 3.41 -5.73
CA PHE A 175 -19.27 2.09 -5.94
C PHE A 175 -19.71 1.06 -4.89
N GLY A 176 -20.22 1.51 -3.73
CA GLY A 176 -20.79 0.65 -2.70
C GLY A 176 -19.88 -0.51 -2.31
N GLU A 177 -20.41 -1.73 -2.36
CA GLU A 177 -19.71 -2.95 -1.96
C GLU A 177 -18.50 -3.30 -2.84
N PHE A 178 -18.36 -2.71 -4.03
CA PHE A 178 -17.24 -2.94 -4.95
C PHE A 178 -16.22 -1.79 -4.95
N LYS A 179 -16.27 -0.86 -3.99
CA LYS A 179 -15.42 0.35 -4.01
C LYS A 179 -13.93 0.04 -4.10
N LEU A 180 -13.40 -0.93 -3.34
CA LEU A 180 -11.99 -1.30 -3.45
C LEU A 180 -11.65 -1.78 -4.86
N ASP A 181 -12.41 -2.74 -5.37
CA ASP A 181 -12.24 -3.29 -6.71
C ASP A 181 -12.24 -2.16 -7.75
N VAL A 182 -13.28 -1.32 -7.76
CA VAL A 182 -13.41 -0.20 -8.71
C VAL A 182 -12.26 0.79 -8.60
N ILE A 183 -11.82 1.17 -7.39
CA ILE A 183 -10.68 2.07 -7.21
C ILE A 183 -9.40 1.48 -7.82
N VAL A 184 -9.16 0.17 -7.66
CA VAL A 184 -8.00 -0.50 -8.28
C VAL A 184 -8.08 -0.45 -9.80
N TYR A 185 -9.26 -0.66 -10.40
CA TYR A 185 -9.45 -0.49 -11.85
C TYR A 185 -9.16 0.95 -12.31
N LEU A 186 -9.63 1.96 -11.58
CA LEU A 186 -9.37 3.37 -11.92
C LEU A 186 -7.88 3.69 -11.81
N LEU A 187 -7.19 3.18 -10.78
CA LEU A 187 -5.75 3.34 -10.62
C LEU A 187 -4.97 2.72 -11.78
N MET A 188 -5.30 1.48 -12.16
CA MET A 188 -4.64 0.80 -13.28
C MET A 188 -4.89 1.54 -14.58
N ALA A 189 -6.15 1.92 -14.85
CA ALA A 189 -6.51 2.66 -16.04
C ALA A 189 -5.76 3.99 -16.15
N TYR A 190 -5.68 4.73 -15.03
CA TYR A 190 -4.97 6.00 -14.98
C TYR A 190 -3.47 5.84 -15.23
N ARG A 191 -2.83 4.81 -14.64
CA ARG A 191 -1.40 4.52 -14.83
C ARG A 191 -1.07 4.07 -16.26
N MET A 192 -1.99 3.37 -16.90
CA MET A 192 -1.87 2.92 -18.30
C MET A 192 -2.23 4.02 -19.32
N GLY A 193 -2.65 5.20 -18.86
CA GLY A 193 -3.07 6.29 -19.75
C GLY A 193 -4.35 5.98 -20.52
N ILE A 194 -5.21 5.08 -20.00
CA ILE A 194 -6.49 4.74 -20.65
C ILE A 194 -7.41 5.97 -20.58
N PRO A 195 -7.86 6.51 -21.72
CA PRO A 195 -8.64 7.74 -21.74
C PRO A 195 -10.00 7.55 -21.09
N LYS A 196 -10.57 8.65 -20.58
CA LYS A 196 -12.00 8.72 -20.26
C LYS A 196 -12.76 8.50 -21.58
N SER A 197 -13.45 7.38 -21.72
CA SER A 197 -14.35 7.16 -22.86
C SER A 197 -15.41 8.25 -22.82
N GLY A 198 -15.66 8.92 -23.96
CA GLY A 198 -16.77 9.87 -24.11
C GLY A 198 -18.09 9.24 -23.67
N ARG A 199 -19.03 10.07 -23.21
CA ARG A 199 -20.37 9.63 -22.77
C ARG A 199 -20.88 8.53 -23.70
N MET A 200 -21.14 7.35 -23.15
CA MET A 200 -22.21 6.53 -23.73
C MET A 200 -23.49 7.23 -23.33
N ASP A 201 -23.97 8.10 -24.21
CA ASP A 201 -25.37 8.49 -24.20
C ASP A 201 -26.15 7.18 -24.43
N PHE A 202 -26.88 6.74 -23.39
CA PHE A 202 -27.91 5.72 -23.54
C PHE A 202 -29.20 6.39 -24.01
#